data_AF-A0A495J0P5-F1
#
_entry.id   AF-A0A495J0P5-F1
#
_cell.length_a   1.000
_cell.length_b   1.000
_cell.length_c   1.000
_cell.angle_alpha   90.00
_cell.angle_beta   90.00
_cell.angle_gamma   90.00
#
_symmetry.space_group_name_H-M   'P 1'
#
loop_
_entity.id
_entity.type
_entity.pdbx_description
1 polymer ?
#
loop_
_entity_poly.entity_id
_entity_poly.type
_entity_poly.pdbx_seq_one_letter_code
_entity_poly.pdbx_strand_id
1 'polypeptide(L)'
;MSAVNRFVISFLVFTLVVAVAPALVYYTGHGNVLVNKFGVMFFFFSALTFMVCIAVIITNQKSQAMAAQVFLIGTTVKILLCLGFALAYLHKNHVNHVYFLGCFFYLYLLNTVFEVYSLLSNLRNSNFK
;
A
#
# COMPACT_ATOMS: atom_id res chain seq x y z
N MET A 1 24.64 0.47 -3.00
CA MET A 1 23.28 1.00 -3.28
C MET A 1 22.62 1.31 -1.94
N SER A 2 22.09 2.52 -1.72
CA SER A 2 21.46 2.87 -0.43
C SER A 2 20.21 2.02 -0.18
N ALA A 3 19.86 1.76 1.09
CA ALA A 3 18.66 1.00 1.47
C ALA A 3 17.38 1.62 0.85
N VAL A 4 17.35 2.95 0.75
CA VAL A 4 16.29 3.72 0.10
C VAL A 4 16.19 3.40 -1.39
N ASN A 5 17.30 3.36 -2.14
CA ASN A 5 17.24 3.04 -3.59
C ASN A 5 16.72 1.62 -3.85
N ARG A 6 17.17 0.64 -3.05
CA ARG A 6 16.68 -0.74 -3.16
C ARG A 6 15.19 -0.82 -2.87
N PHE A 7 14.73 -0.07 -1.88
CA PHE A 7 13.31 0.05 -1.55
C PHE A 7 12.50 0.68 -2.69
N VAL A 8 12.93 1.83 -3.22
CA VAL A 8 12.23 2.54 -4.30
C VAL A 8 12.04 1.65 -5.52
N ILE A 9 13.08 0.91 -5.93
CA ILE A 9 12.97 -0.04 -7.04
C ILE A 9 11.97 -1.16 -6.71
N SER A 10 12.07 -1.75 -5.52
CA SER A 10 11.14 -2.82 -5.10
C SER A 10 9.70 -2.34 -5.03
N PHE A 11 9.48 -1.10 -4.57
CA PHE A 11 8.17 -0.46 -4.51
C PHE A 11 7.63 -0.13 -5.90
N LEU A 12 8.46 0.34 -6.83
CA LEU A 12 8.04 0.57 -8.22
C LEU A 12 7.64 -0.74 -8.91
N VAL A 13 8.44 -1.79 -8.75
CA VAL A 13 8.10 -3.13 -9.29
C VAL A 13 6.80 -3.63 -8.68
N PHE A 14 6.65 -3.54 -7.36
CA PHE A 14 5.41 -3.91 -6.67
C PHE A 14 4.21 -3.12 -7.20
N THR A 15 4.32 -1.79 -7.30
CA THR A 15 3.26 -0.91 -7.79
C THR A 15 2.86 -1.28 -9.22
N LEU A 16 3.83 -1.57 -10.09
CA LEU A 16 3.57 -2.04 -11.45
C LEU A 16 2.83 -3.38 -11.45
N VAL A 17 3.29 -4.36 -10.67
CA VAL A 17 2.64 -5.68 -10.54
C VAL A 17 1.19 -5.55 -10.06
N VAL A 18 0.94 -4.71 -9.05
CA VAL A 18 -0.41 -4.47 -8.54
C VAL A 18 -1.30 -3.78 -9.58
N ALA A 19 -0.72 -2.94 -10.45
CA ALA A 19 -1.45 -2.26 -11.53
C ALA A 19 -1.80 -3.18 -12.71
N VAL A 20 -1.08 -4.30 -12.91
CA VAL A 20 -1.34 -5.23 -14.02
C VAL A 20 -2.74 -5.84 -13.94
N ALA A 21 -3.15 -6.35 -12.77
CA ALA A 21 -4.47 -6.97 -12.63
C ALA A 21 -5.65 -6.04 -12.98
N PRO A 22 -5.76 -4.81 -12.42
CA PRO A 22 -6.82 -3.88 -12.81
C PRO A 22 -6.69 -3.41 -14.27
N ALA A 23 -5.47 -3.30 -14.83
CA ALA A 23 -5.29 -2.99 -16.25
C ALA A 23 -5.84 -4.12 -17.15
N LEU A 24 -5.58 -5.39 -16.83
CA LEU A 24 -6.11 -6.54 -17.57
C LEU A 24 -7.64 -6.58 -17.53
N VAL A 25 -8.26 -6.31 -16.38
CA VAL A 25 -9.72 -6.26 -16.26
C VAL A 25 -10.32 -5.12 -17.11
N TYR A 26 -9.60 -3.99 -17.20
CA TYR A 26 -9.99 -2.88 -18.08
C TYR A 26 -9.91 -3.26 -19.57
N TYR A 27 -8.79 -3.86 -20.01
CA TYR A 27 -8.60 -4.28 -21.41
C TYR A 27 -9.52 -5.42 -21.86
N THR A 28 -9.91 -6.30 -20.95
CA THR A 28 -10.82 -7.43 -21.25
C THR A 28 -12.30 -7.02 -21.32
N GLY A 29 -12.61 -5.71 -21.27
CA GLY A 29 -13.97 -5.19 -21.39
C GLY A 29 -14.82 -5.32 -20.13
N HIS A 30 -14.27 -5.85 -19.03
CA HIS A 30 -14.96 -6.02 -17.75
C HIS A 30 -14.75 -4.81 -16.82
N GLY A 31 -14.56 -3.61 -17.39
CA GLY A 31 -14.31 -2.37 -16.64
C GLY A 31 -15.41 -2.00 -15.64
N ASN A 32 -16.63 -2.52 -15.81
CA ASN A 32 -17.73 -2.36 -14.84
C ASN A 32 -17.47 -3.05 -13.48
N VAL A 33 -16.52 -3.99 -13.42
CA VAL A 33 -16.10 -4.64 -12.17
C VAL A 33 -15.15 -3.74 -11.37
N LEU A 34 -14.48 -2.78 -12.03
CA LEU A 34 -13.67 -1.78 -11.34
C LEU A 34 -14.56 -0.69 -10.76
N VAL A 35 -14.27 -0.33 -9.52
CA VAL A 35 -14.86 0.82 -8.85
C VAL A 35 -14.59 2.09 -9.66
N ASN A 36 -15.59 2.97 -9.78
CA ASN A 36 -15.41 4.26 -10.44
C ASN A 36 -14.26 5.04 -9.77
N LYS A 37 -13.32 5.61 -10.53
CA LYS A 37 -12.11 6.25 -9.96
C LYS A 37 -11.19 5.30 -9.17
N PHE A 38 -11.15 4.00 -9.51
CA PHE A 38 -10.19 3.04 -8.93
C PHE A 38 -8.75 3.58 -8.93
N GLY A 39 -8.32 4.31 -9.97
CA GLY A 39 -6.99 4.91 -10.04
C GLY A 39 -6.68 5.87 -8.88
N VAL A 40 -7.67 6.62 -8.38
CA VAL A 40 -7.50 7.51 -7.21
C VAL A 40 -7.25 6.68 -5.96
N MET A 41 -7.98 5.59 -5.78
CA MET A 41 -7.83 4.68 -4.66
C MET A 41 -6.46 3.98 -4.70
N PHE A 42 -6.06 3.48 -5.88
CA PHE A 42 -4.75 2.90 -6.11
C PHE A 42 -3.61 3.87 -5.76
N PHE A 43 -3.67 5.10 -6.26
CA PHE A 43 -2.66 6.11 -5.96
C PHE A 43 -2.63 6.47 -4.47
N PHE A 44 -3.80 6.64 -3.85
CA PHE A 44 -3.92 6.97 -2.44
C PHE A 44 -3.27 5.89 -1.54
N PHE A 45 -3.60 4.62 -1.77
CA PHE A 45 -3.05 3.51 -0.99
C PHE A 45 -1.55 3.36 -1.21
N SER A 46 -1.09 3.46 -2.46
CA SER A 46 0.32 3.35 -2.79
C SER A 46 1.12 4.51 -2.18
N ALA A 47 0.60 5.74 -2.20
CA ALA A 47 1.26 6.91 -1.60
C ALA A 47 1.39 6.77 -0.08
N LEU A 48 0.34 6.34 0.62
CA LEU A 48 0.42 6.10 2.06
C LEU A 48 1.44 5.00 2.39
N THR A 49 1.44 3.91 1.63
CA THR A 49 2.36 2.78 1.79
C THR A 49 3.81 3.22 1.60
N PHE A 50 4.05 4.05 0.57
CA PHE A 50 5.36 4.65 0.33
C PHE A 50 5.81 5.51 1.52
N MET A 51 4.95 6.39 2.04
CA MET A 51 5.27 7.24 3.18
C MET A 51 5.62 6.42 4.43
N VAL A 52 4.81 5.41 4.76
CA VAL A 52 5.05 4.53 5.91
C VAL A 52 6.40 3.82 5.77
N CYS A 53 6.66 3.21 4.60
CA CYS A 53 7.91 2.49 4.39
C CYS A 53 9.15 3.40 4.43
N ILE A 54 9.09 4.59 3.84
CA ILE A 54 10.21 5.55 3.89
C ILE A 54 10.48 5.98 5.34
N ALA A 55 9.43 6.31 6.09
CA ALA A 55 9.56 6.66 7.51
C ALA A 55 10.21 5.54 8.34
N VAL A 56 9.83 4.29 8.06
CA VAL A 56 10.43 3.09 8.68
C VAL A 56 11.89 2.96 8.30
N ILE A 57 12.26 3.07 7.02
CA ILE A 57 13.64 2.91 6.55
C ILE A 57 14.56 3.99 7.15
N ILE A 58 14.11 5.23 7.23
CA ILE A 58 14.88 6.32 7.83
C ILE A 58 15.08 6.05 9.32
N THR A 59 14.03 5.65 10.03
CA THR A 59 14.09 5.38 11.47
C THR A 59 14.92 4.13 11.80
N ASN A 60 14.93 3.12 10.91
CA ASN A 60 15.69 1.88 11.06
C ASN A 60 17.21 2.14 11.14
N GLN A 61 17.71 3.18 10.47
CA GLN A 61 19.12 3.59 10.56
C GLN A 61 19.51 4.10 11.96
N LYS A 62 18.55 4.57 12.76
CA LYS A 62 18.78 5.04 14.13
C LYS A 62 18.56 3.93 15.15
N SER A 63 17.42 3.24 15.09
CA SER A 63 17.07 2.16 16.02
C SER A 63 16.01 1.23 15.45
N GLN A 64 16.24 -0.08 15.57
CA GLN A 64 15.29 -1.11 15.13
C GLN A 64 13.97 -1.04 15.91
N ALA A 65 14.03 -0.78 17.22
CA ALA A 65 12.86 -0.68 18.07
C ALA A 65 11.97 0.51 17.67
N MET A 66 12.58 1.65 17.36
CA MET A 66 11.86 2.82 16.87
C MET A 66 11.24 2.57 15.49
N ALA A 67 11.92 1.83 14.61
CA ALA A 67 11.38 1.50 13.29
C ALA A 67 10.11 0.64 13.38
N ALA A 68 10.07 -0.32 14.30
CA ALA A 68 8.87 -1.11 14.58
C ALA A 68 7.72 -0.25 15.11
N GLN A 69 8.00 0.69 16.03
CA GLN A 69 6.98 1.63 16.53
C GLN A 69 6.43 2.53 15.42
N VAL A 70 7.31 3.10 14.58
CA VAL A 70 6.91 3.94 13.44
C VAL A 70 6.06 3.15 12.45
N PHE A 71 6.38 1.88 12.23
CA PHE A 71 5.56 1.00 11.38
C PHE A 71 4.16 0.79 11.95
N LEU A 72 4.03 0.49 13.25
CA LEU A 72 2.74 0.30 13.89
C LEU A 72 1.89 1.58 13.87
N ILE A 73 2.49 2.73 14.18
CA ILE A 73 1.80 4.03 14.12
C ILE A 73 1.40 4.34 12.68
N GLY A 74 2.32 4.19 11.73
CA GLY A 74 2.08 4.47 10.31
C GLY A 74 0.98 3.61 9.72
N THR A 75 0.99 2.30 10.00
CA THR A 75 -0.06 1.38 9.54
C THR A 75 -1.41 1.62 10.21
N THR A 76 -1.42 2.02 11.48
CA THR A 76 -2.65 2.42 12.20
C THR A 76 -3.25 3.69 11.60
N VAL A 77 -2.44 4.71 11.34
CA VAL A 77 -2.91 5.93 10.68
C VAL A 77 -3.38 5.62 9.25
N LYS A 78 -2.64 4.77 8.52
CA LYS A 78 -3.01 4.32 7.18
C LYS A 78 -4.39 3.65 7.17
N ILE A 79 -4.65 2.70 8.06
CA ILE A 79 -5.96 2.01 8.07
C ILE A 79 -7.09 2.97 8.41
N LEU A 80 -6.89 3.92 9.33
CA LEU A 80 -7.89 4.95 9.64
C LEU A 80 -8.18 5.84 8.42
N LEU A 81 -7.14 6.28 7.70
CA LEU A 81 -7.29 7.07 6.47
C LEU A 81 -7.99 6.27 5.36
N CYS A 82 -7.62 4.99 5.19
CA CYS A 82 -8.27 4.11 4.22
C CYS A 82 -9.76 3.89 4.55
N LEU A 83 -10.11 3.68 5.82
CA LEU A 83 -11.50 3.53 6.26
C LEU A 83 -12.29 4.82 6.09
N GLY A 84 -11.71 5.98 6.45
CA GLY A 84 -12.33 7.29 6.22
C GLY A 84 -12.56 7.56 4.73
N PHE A 85 -11.58 7.25 3.88
CA PHE A 85 -11.71 7.33 2.44
C PHE A 85 -12.81 6.39 1.92
N ALA A 86 -12.89 5.15 2.41
CA ALA A 86 -13.93 4.21 2.02
C ALA A 86 -15.32 4.72 2.37
N LEU A 87 -15.53 5.22 3.59
CA LEU A 87 -16.80 5.79 4.01
C LEU A 87 -17.20 6.99 3.14
N ALA A 88 -16.28 7.93 2.91
CA ALA A 88 -16.54 9.08 2.04
C ALA A 88 -16.86 8.65 0.59
N TYR A 89 -16.19 7.61 0.11
CA TYR A 89 -16.40 7.06 -1.22
C TYR A 89 -17.78 6.38 -1.36
N LEU A 90 -18.17 5.54 -0.41
CA LEU A 90 -19.49 4.89 -0.37
C LEU A 90 -20.62 5.90 -0.24
N HIS A 91 -20.43 6.95 0.55
CA HIS A 91 -21.46 7.97 0.75
C HIS A 91 -21.72 8.80 -0.51
N LYS A 92 -20.68 9.04 -1.33
CA LYS A 92 -20.75 9.90 -2.51
C LYS A 92 -21.10 9.15 -3.81
N ASN A 93 -20.87 7.84 -3.87
CA ASN A 93 -21.04 7.06 -5.08
C ASN A 93 -21.96 5.85 -4.83
N HIS A 94 -23.00 5.71 -5.65
CA HIS A 94 -23.80 4.48 -5.72
C HIS A 94 -23.01 3.38 -6.44
N VAL A 95 -22.05 2.77 -5.73
CA VAL A 95 -21.27 1.64 -6.24
C VAL A 95 -21.81 0.32 -5.71
N ASN A 96 -21.60 -0.75 -6.48
CA ASN A 96 -21.84 -2.09 -5.98
C ASN A 96 -20.86 -2.39 -4.83
N HIS A 97 -21.42 -2.61 -3.64
CA HIS A 97 -20.67 -2.84 -2.40
C HIS A 97 -19.67 -4.01 -2.53
N VAL A 98 -20.01 -5.07 -3.27
CA VAL A 98 -19.16 -6.26 -3.42
C VAL A 98 -17.91 -5.93 -4.23
N TYR A 99 -18.06 -5.23 -5.36
CA TYR A 99 -16.93 -4.81 -6.18
C TYR A 99 -16.06 -3.79 -5.46
N PHE A 100 -16.67 -2.86 -4.73
CA PHE A 100 -15.93 -1.93 -3.87
C PHE A 100 -15.09 -2.65 -2.84
N LEU A 101 -15.70 -3.59 -2.10
CA LEU A 101 -15.02 -4.34 -1.06
C LEU A 101 -13.85 -5.16 -1.64
N GLY A 102 -14.06 -5.81 -2.79
CA GLY A 102 -13.01 -6.54 -3.51
C GLY A 102 -11.82 -5.66 -3.88
N CYS A 103 -12.07 -4.50 -4.51
CA CYS A 103 -11.01 -3.55 -4.86
C CYS A 103 -10.30 -2.98 -3.62
N PHE A 104 -11.05 -2.64 -2.57
CA PHE A 104 -10.50 -2.14 -1.31
C PHE A 104 -9.57 -3.19 -0.69
N PHE A 105 -10.03 -4.43 -0.53
CA PHE A 105 -9.24 -5.50 0.07
C PHE A 105 -8.01 -5.84 -0.76
N TYR A 106 -8.17 -5.93 -2.09
CA TYR A 106 -7.06 -6.16 -3.01
C TYR A 106 -5.93 -5.14 -2.80
N LEU A 107 -6.28 -3.85 -2.81
CA LEU A 107 -5.31 -2.77 -2.62
C LEU A 107 -4.74 -2.76 -1.19
N TYR A 108 -5.61 -2.88 -0.18
CA TYR A 108 -5.21 -2.82 1.22
C TYR A 108 -4.25 -3.96 1.60
N LEU A 109 -4.61 -5.20 1.27
CA LEU A 109 -3.86 -6.39 1.65
C LEU A 109 -2.51 -6.42 0.94
N LEU A 110 -2.47 -6.20 -0.38
CA LEU A 110 -1.20 -6.25 -1.12
C LEU A 110 -0.23 -5.18 -0.61
N ASN A 111 -0.70 -3.95 -0.40
CA ASN A 111 0.13 -2.88 0.15
C ASN A 111 0.62 -3.21 1.56
N THR A 112 -0.24 -3.78 2.41
CA THR A 112 0.14 -4.15 3.79
C THR A 112 1.13 -5.31 3.82
N VAL A 113 0.94 -6.34 2.98
CA VAL A 113 1.92 -7.44 2.83
C VAL A 113 3.27 -6.88 2.39
N PHE A 114 3.28 -5.95 1.44
CA PHE A 114 4.50 -5.29 1.00
C PHE A 114 5.19 -4.51 2.13
N GLU A 115 4.44 -3.74 2.94
CA GLU A 115 5.05 -3.01 4.07
C GLU A 115 5.63 -3.96 5.13
N VAL A 116 4.91 -5.02 5.49
CA VAL A 116 5.38 -6.03 6.45
C VAL A 116 6.64 -6.71 5.91
N TYR A 117 6.65 -7.08 4.63
CA TYR A 117 7.83 -7.65 3.98
C TYR A 117 9.01 -6.67 3.95
N SER A 118 8.77 -5.41 3.62
CA SER A 118 9.78 -4.35 3.63
C SER A 118 10.38 -4.19 5.03
N LEU A 119 9.55 -4.12 6.07
CA LEU A 119 10.02 -4.05 7.46
C LEU A 119 10.85 -5.28 7.83
N LEU A 120 10.32 -6.50 7.62
CA LEU A 120 11.02 -7.74 7.99
C LEU A 120 12.36 -7.88 7.26
N SER A 121 12.41 -7.56 5.96
CA SER A 121 13.64 -7.63 5.19
C SER A 121 14.70 -6.62 5.68
N ASN A 122 14.28 -5.42 6.08
CA ASN A 122 15.16 -4.40 6.65
C ASN A 122 15.65 -4.80 8.06
N LEU A 123 14.76 -5.29 8.93
CA LEU A 123 15.13 -5.80 10.27
C LEU A 123 16.13 -6.95 10.18
N ARG A 124 15.90 -7.89 9.24
CA ARG A 124 16.79 -9.02 9.00
C ARG A 124 18.17 -8.56 8.57
N ASN A 125 18.25 -7.67 7.59
CA ASN A 125 19.53 -7.20 7.07
C ASN A 125 20.34 -6.39 8.10
N SER A 126 19.68 -5.73 9.06
CA SER A 126 20.32 -5.01 10.15
C SER A 126 20.80 -5.91 11.29
N ASN A 127 20.20 -7.10 11.50
CA ASN A 127 20.66 -8.07 12.50
C ASN A 127 21.91 -8.85 12.05
N PHE A 128 22.12 -8.98 10.75
CA PHE A 128 23.30 -9.67 10.18
C PHE A 128 24.51 -8.74 9.97
N LYS A 129 24.45 -7.51 10.46
CA LYS A 129 25.51 -6.50 10.33
C LYS A 129 26.04 -6.13 11.72
#